data_AF-A0A7X3I5I0-F1
#
_entry.id   AF-A0A7X3I5I0-F1
#
_cell.length_a   1.000
_cell.length_b   1.000
_cell.length_c   1.000
_cell.angle_alpha   90.00
_cell.angle_beta   90.00
_cell.angle_gamma   90.00
#
_symmetry.space_group_name_H-M   'P 1'
#
loop_
_entity.id
_entity.type
_entity.pdbx_description
1 polymer ?
#
loop_
_entity_poly.entity_id
_entity_poly.type
_entity_poly.pdbx_seq_one_letter_code
_entity_poly.pdbx_strand_id
1 'polypeptide(L)' 'MDGVGHRITGDRTGQSSKRGTGWEALHVAVDDASRLAYTEILPNERKESATAFLERALAWFESLGVTVERVMTDNGSA' A
#
# COMPACT_ATOMS: atom_id res chain seq x y z
N MET A 1 -37.04 -20.89 -5.92
CA MET A 1 -36.24 -21.92 -6.60
C MET A 1 -35.70 -21.34 -7.89
N ASP A 2 -34.42 -21.32 -8.24
CA ASP A 2 -33.16 -21.65 -7.57
C ASP A 2 -32.04 -21.30 -8.57
N GLY A 3 -30.96 -20.67 -8.08
CA GLY A 3 -29.61 -20.64 -8.67
C GLY A 3 -29.43 -19.96 -10.03
N VAL A 4 -28.26 -19.40 -10.37
CA VAL A 4 -26.92 -19.79 -9.93
C VAL A 4 -25.98 -18.59 -9.87
N GLY A 5 -25.14 -18.56 -8.84
CA GLY A 5 -24.12 -17.54 -8.60
C GLY A 5 -22.97 -17.53 -9.60
N HIS A 6 -22.05 -16.59 -9.38
CA HIS A 6 -20.85 -16.22 -10.18
C HIS A 6 -19.91 -17.37 -10.61
N ARG A 7 -20.23 -18.63 -10.29
CA ARG A 7 -19.47 -19.84 -10.64
C ARG A 7 -19.99 -20.55 -11.89
N ILE A 8 -20.66 -19.87 -12.82
CA ILE A 8 -21.02 -20.44 -14.13
C ILE A 8 -20.74 -19.41 -15.23
N THR A 9 -19.48 -19.33 -15.63
CA THR A 9 -19.03 -19.08 -17.01
C THR A 9 -17.56 -19.44 -17.01
N GLY A 10 -17.28 -20.71 -17.30
CA GLY A 10 -15.94 -21.24 -17.48
C GLY A 10 -15.34 -20.77 -18.81
N ASP A 11 -15.17 -19.46 -18.98
CA ASP A 11 -14.36 -18.91 -20.06
C ASP A 11 -13.42 -17.82 -19.49
N ARG A 12 -12.15 -18.20 -19.35
CA ARG A 12 -11.07 -17.35 -18.83
C ARG A 12 -10.24 -16.71 -19.96
N THR A 13 -10.67 -16.80 -21.22
CA THR A 13 -9.78 -16.53 -22.36
C THR A 13 -9.97 -15.18 -23.06
N GLY A 14 -10.72 -14.24 -22.48
CA GLY A 14 -11.01 -12.96 -23.17
C GLY A 14 -10.94 -11.67 -22.35
N GLN A 15 -10.83 -11.73 -21.02
CA GLN A 15 -10.96 -10.53 -20.18
C GLN A 15 -9.63 -10.00 -19.62
N SER A 16 -8.53 -10.75 -19.75
CA SER A 16 -7.26 -10.40 -19.11
C SER A 16 -6.31 -9.53 -19.95
N SER A 17 -6.72 -8.99 -21.10
CA SER A 17 -5.80 -8.31 -22.03
C SER A 17 -6.15 -6.87 -22.43
N LYS A 18 -7.12 -6.21 -21.79
CA LYS A 18 -7.45 -4.81 -22.10
C LYS A 18 -7.16 -3.89 -20.92
N ARG A 19 -5.95 -3.30 -20.95
CA ARG A 19 -5.50 -2.04 -20.32
C ARG A 19 -6.59 -1.31 -19.50
N GLY A 20 -6.43 -1.17 -18.18
CA GLY A 20 -7.26 -0.18 -17.48
C GLY A 20 -7.41 -0.20 -15.96
N THR A 21 -6.64 -0.96 -15.17
CA THR A 21 -6.60 -0.76 -13.71
C THR A 21 -5.20 -1.07 -13.20
N GLY A 22 -4.31 -0.08 -13.31
CA GLY A 22 -3.06 -0.12 -12.57
C GLY A 22 -3.38 0.09 -11.10
N TRP A 23 -3.08 -0.90 -10.25
CA TRP A 23 -3.13 -0.69 -8.81
C TRP A 23 -1.92 0.15 -8.43
N GLU A 24 -2.15 1.29 -7.78
CA GLU A 24 -1.10 2.06 -7.12
C GLU A 24 -1.15 1.75 -5.62
N ALA A 25 0.01 1.68 -4.98
CA ALA A 25 0.11 1.40 -3.56
C ALA A 25 0.19 2.73 -2.79
N LEU A 26 -0.76 2.98 -1.88
CA LEU A 26 -0.67 4.08 -0.93
C LEU A 26 0.14 3.61 0.29
N HIS A 27 1.34 4.13 0.44
CA HIS A 27 2.16 3.94 1.63
C HIS A 27 1.80 5.01 2.66
N VAL A 28 1.62 4.60 3.91
CA VAL A 28 1.19 5.48 5.02
C VAL A 28 2.06 5.23 6.24
N ALA A 29 2.57 6.31 6.85
CA ALA A 29 3.26 6.29 8.13
C ALA A 29 2.56 7.26 9.08
N VAL A 30 2.21 6.79 10.27
CA VAL A 30 1.48 7.57 11.28
C VAL A 30 2.28 7.62 12.56
N ASP A 31 2.50 8.82 13.09
CA ASP A 31 3.03 8.99 14.43
C ASP A 31 1.91 8.81 15.48
N ASP A 32 2.13 7.97 16.49
CA ASP A 32 1.09 7.60 17.44
C ASP A 32 0.75 8.73 18.43
N ALA A 33 1.74 9.55 18.80
CA ALA A 33 1.58 10.61 19.78
C ALA A 33 0.88 11.85 19.20
N SER A 34 1.35 12.32 18.04
CA SER A 34 0.85 13.53 17.38
C SER A 34 -0.28 13.27 16.38
N ARG A 35 -0.48 12.02 15.96
CA ARG A 35 -1.39 11.62 14.88
C ARG A 35 -1.08 12.26 13.53
N LEU A 36 0.13 12.76 13.33
CA LEU A 36 0.62 13.18 12.02
C LEU A 36 0.76 11.97 11.10
N ALA A 37 0.36 12.14 9.84
CA ALA A 37 0.45 11.11 8.82
C ALA A 37 1.25 11.62 7.61
N TYR A 38 2.23 10.82 7.20
CA TYR A 38 2.95 10.99 5.94
C TYR A 38 2.50 9.90 4.96
N THR A 39 2.20 10.29 3.72
CA THR A 39 1.66 9.36 2.72
C THR A 39 2.25 9.59 1.33
N GLU A 40 2.52 8.51 0.60
CA GLU A 40 2.93 8.57 -0.79
C GLU A 40 2.25 7.49 -1.62
N ILE A 41 1.89 7.83 -2.85
CA ILE A 41 1.43 6.85 -3.84
C ILE A 41 2.66 6.35 -4.60
N LEU A 42 2.95 5.06 -4.51
CA LEU A 42 4.05 4.40 -5.20
C LEU A 42 3.54 3.31 -6.15
N PRO A 43 4.31 2.94 -7.19
CA PRO A 43 3.85 1.98 -8.19
C PRO A 43 3.58 0.55 -7.67
N ASN A 44 4.01 0.21 -6.45
CA ASN A 44 3.85 -1.12 -5.85
C ASN A 44 4.17 -1.11 -4.34
N GLU A 45 3.87 -2.24 -3.68
CA GLU A 45 4.14 -2.51 -2.25
C GLU A 45 5.47 -3.26 -2.00
N ARG A 46 6.38 -3.28 -2.97
CA ARG A 46 7.63 -4.05 -2.85
C ARG A 46 8.60 -3.41 -1.87
N LYS A 47 9.56 -4.21 -1.41
CA LYS A 47 10.64 -3.82 -0.50
C LYS A 47 11.30 -2.50 -0.89
N GLU A 48 11.66 -2.31 -2.16
CA GLU A 48 12.34 -1.09 -2.61
C GLU A 48 11.46 0.16 -2.44
N SER A 49 10.18 0.05 -2.78
CA SER A 49 9.20 1.13 -2.61
C SER A 49 8.99 1.44 -1.12
N ALA A 50 8.82 0.40 -0.29
CA ALA A 50 8.60 0.54 1.14
C ALA A 50 9.81 1.13 1.88
N THR A 51 11.04 0.69 1.57
CA THR A 51 12.26 1.25 2.17
C THR A 51 12.44 2.71 1.78
N ALA A 52 12.28 3.03 0.49
CA ALA A 52 12.42 4.41 0.03
C ALA A 52 11.34 5.32 0.64
N PHE A 53 10.10 4.84 0.78
CA PHE A 53 9.04 5.53 1.50
C PHE A 53 9.41 5.79 2.96
N LEU A 54 9.91 4.77 3.67
CA LEU A 54 10.27 4.90 5.08
C LEU A 54 11.37 5.94 5.29
N GLU A 55 12.41 5.95 4.46
CA GLU A 55 13.50 6.96 4.55
C GLU A 55 12.95 8.39 4.44
N ARG A 56 12.05 8.63 3.48
CA ARG A 56 11.42 9.95 3.29
C ARG A 56 10.46 10.31 4.42
N ALA A 57 9.69 9.35 4.91
CA ALA A 57 8.80 9.54 6.04
C ALA A 57 9.59 9.95 7.30
N LEU A 58 10.69 9.26 7.60
CA LEU A 58 11.55 9.57 8.75
C LEU A 58 12.14 10.97 8.64
N ALA A 59 12.67 11.35 7.48
CA ALA A 59 13.20 12.70 7.25
C ALA A 59 12.11 13.78 7.40
N TRP A 60 10.88 13.50 6.95
CA TRP A 60 9.76 14.42 7.11
C TRP A 60 9.36 14.58 8.60
N PHE A 61 9.27 13.49 9.36
CA PHE A 61 9.01 13.55 10.80
C PHE A 61 10.10 14.32 11.55
N GLU A 62 11.37 14.07 11.22
CA GLU A 62 12.51 14.81 11.80
C GLU A 62 12.40 16.31 11.52
N SER A 63 11.99 16.71 10.30
CA SER A 63 11.79 18.12 9.94
C SER A 63 10.70 18.82 10.76
N LEU A 64 9.79 18.05 11.37
CA LEU A 64 8.74 18.53 12.27
C LEU A 64 9.15 18.44 13.75
N GLY A 65 10.38 18.04 14.04
CA GLY A 65 10.89 17.85 15.40
C GLY A 65 10.42 16.56 16.07
N VAL A 66 9.90 15.59 15.30
CA VAL A 66 9.52 14.27 15.80
C VAL A 66 10.71 13.32 15.69
N THR A 67 11.22 12.86 16.83
CA THR A 67 12.26 11.83 16.88
C THR A 67 11.62 10.45 16.87
N VAL A 68 11.80 9.70 15.78
CA VAL A 68 11.26 8.34 15.65
C VAL A 68 12.19 7.33 16.34
N GLU A 69 11.71 6.69 17.40
CA GLU A 69 12.49 5.69 18.15
C GLU A 69 12.34 4.27 17.61
N ARG A 70 11.13 3.92 17.14
CA ARG A 70 10.80 2.59 16.63
C ARG A 70 9.74 2.69 15.54
N VAL A 71 9.81 1.75 14.60
CA VAL A 71 8.82 1.59 13.53
C VAL A 71 8.03 0.31 13.80
N MET A 72 6.71 0.43 13.80
CA MET A 72 5.80 -0.72 13.74
C MET A 72 5.27 -0.81 12.33
N THR A 73 5.65 -1.86 11.61
CA THR A 73 5.07 -2.16 10.30
C THR A 73 3.87 -3.07 10.48
N ASP A 74 2.94 -3.03 9.53
CA ASP A 74 2.00 -4.13 9.39
C ASP A 74 2.76 -5.40 8.96
N ASN A 75 2.09 -6.54 8.99
CA ASN A 75 2.67 -7.83 8.60
C ASN A 75 2.79 -7.92 7.06
N GLY A 76 3.48 -6.97 6.44
CA GLY A 76 3.90 -7.07 5.05
C GLY A 76 4.63 -8.38 4.78
N SER A 77 4.54 -8.88 3.55
CA SER A 77 5.21 -10.13 3.17
C SER A 77 6.72 -10.04 3.37
N ALA A 78 7.29 -10.98 4.12
CA ALA A 78 8.73 -11.12 4.35
C ALA A 78 9.51 -11.54 3.10
#